data_AF-A0A431V9S2-F1
#
_entry.id   AF-A0A431V9S2-F1
#
_cell.length_a   1.000
_cell.length_b   1.000
_cell.length_c   1.000
_cell.angle_alpha   90.00
_cell.angle_beta   90.00
_cell.angle_gamma   90.00
#
_symmetry.space_group_name_H-M   'P 1'
#
loop_
_entity.id
_entity.type
_entity.pdbx_description
1 polymer ?
#
loop_
_entity_poly.entity_id
_entity_poly.type
_entity_poly.pdbx_seq_one_letter_code
_entity_poly.pdbx_strand_id
1 'polypeptide(L)'
;MHATRLGIDTPWRPLFRPRAAAKDDLGPAIRERWLELQRREPQLGRKALARRLPAEHTWLYRHDRAWLDAHSPLSRLRSPPRNRMNWAAVDQAMAHALRQTAEQILSQSPPMRVTLAELERQLGRPGWAGKRRAKLPETQATLADVTESVEAFRLRRIAWAREALERSEGSAPAWKVHRLAGLPDHLSEAVRHALDATAIPCQ
;
A
#
# COMPACT_ATOMS: atom_id res chain seq x y z
N MET A 1 -56.57 6.12 -35.16
CA MET A 1 -57.45 5.08 -34.56
C MET A 1 -56.56 3.94 -34.11
N HIS A 2 -56.52 3.60 -32.82
CA HIS A 2 -55.53 2.67 -32.25
C HIS A 2 -56.17 1.31 -31.91
N ALA A 3 -55.42 0.22 -32.04
CA ALA A 3 -55.91 -1.17 -31.92
C ALA A 3 -56.67 -1.45 -30.62
N THR A 4 -56.30 -0.77 -29.53
CA THR A 4 -56.96 -0.89 -28.22
C THR A 4 -58.41 -0.36 -28.17
N ARG A 5 -58.82 0.53 -29.09
CA ARG A 5 -60.23 0.96 -29.18
C ARG A 5 -61.10 0.01 -29.99
N LEU A 6 -60.49 -0.88 -30.76
CA LEU A 6 -61.19 -1.81 -31.67
C LEU A 6 -61.24 -3.24 -31.10
N GLY A 7 -60.81 -3.45 -29.85
CA GLY A 7 -60.90 -4.75 -29.17
C GLY A 7 -59.96 -5.83 -29.70
N ILE A 8 -58.92 -5.44 -30.45
CA ILE A 8 -57.95 -6.38 -31.02
C ILE A 8 -56.83 -6.61 -30.00
N ASP A 9 -56.58 -7.88 -29.65
CA ASP A 9 -55.54 -8.26 -28.70
C ASP A 9 -54.16 -8.16 -29.37
N THR A 10 -53.22 -7.46 -28.71
CA THR A 10 -51.88 -7.23 -29.25
C THR A 10 -50.80 -7.53 -28.22
N PRO A 11 -49.65 -8.11 -28.62
CA PRO A 11 -48.64 -8.64 -27.68
C PRO A 11 -47.73 -7.60 -27.01
N TRP A 12 -47.97 -6.29 -27.20
CA TRP A 12 -47.16 -5.21 -26.60
C TRP A 12 -47.97 -4.27 -25.70
N ARG A 13 -47.30 -3.70 -24.68
CA ARG A 13 -47.91 -2.83 -23.67
C ARG A 13 -48.51 -1.56 -24.31
N PRO A 14 -49.78 -1.21 -23.99
CA PRO A 14 -50.40 0.00 -24.54
C PRO A 14 -49.72 1.27 -24.01
N LEU A 15 -49.52 2.24 -24.92
CA LEU A 15 -48.85 3.51 -24.61
C LEU A 15 -49.67 4.44 -23.70
N PHE A 16 -51.00 4.21 -23.62
CA PHE A 16 -51.87 5.00 -22.76
C PHE A 16 -52.01 4.32 -21.39
N ARG A 17 -51.33 4.84 -20.37
CA ARG A 17 -51.70 4.57 -18.97
C ARG A 17 -52.76 5.59 -18.56
N PRO A 18 -53.90 5.17 -17.96
CA PRO A 18 -54.78 6.13 -17.31
C PRO A 18 -53.99 6.92 -16.27
N ARG A 19 -54.26 8.22 -16.16
CA ARG A 19 -53.67 9.09 -15.13
C ARG A 19 -53.97 8.46 -13.77
N ALA A 20 -52.93 8.04 -13.05
CA ALA A 20 -53.07 7.49 -11.71
C ALA A 20 -53.88 8.47 -10.85
N ALA A 21 -54.80 7.94 -10.03
CA ALA A 21 -55.58 8.71 -9.07
C ALA A 21 -54.68 9.69 -8.29
N ALA A 22 -55.23 10.84 -7.89
CA ALA A 22 -54.52 11.82 -7.08
C ALA A 22 -53.83 11.08 -5.92
N LYS A 23 -52.49 11.10 -5.91
CA LYS A 23 -51.74 10.47 -4.82
C LYS A 23 -52.14 11.19 -3.55
N ASP A 24 -52.70 10.45 -2.59
CA ASP A 24 -52.80 10.92 -1.22
C ASP A 24 -51.46 11.55 -0.84
N ASP A 25 -51.49 12.69 -0.14
CA ASP A 25 -50.26 13.33 0.32
C ASP A 25 -49.51 12.33 1.22
N LEU A 26 -48.50 11.66 0.67
CA LEU A 26 -47.68 10.69 1.39
C LEU A 26 -46.77 11.39 2.42
N GLY A 27 -46.71 12.72 2.41
CA GLY A 27 -45.86 13.53 3.28
C GLY A 27 -46.04 13.26 4.77
N PRO A 28 -47.25 13.33 5.34
CA PRO A 28 -47.48 13.09 6.77
C PRO A 28 -47.01 11.71 7.23
N ALA A 29 -47.33 10.64 6.50
CA ALA A 29 -46.93 9.27 6.86
C ALA A 29 -45.41 9.07 6.81
N ILE A 30 -44.74 9.66 5.81
CA ILE A 30 -43.28 9.59 5.67
C ILE A 30 -42.58 10.37 6.78
N ARG A 31 -43.09 11.56 7.13
CA ARG A 31 -42.60 12.39 8.24
C ARG A 31 -42.78 11.68 9.58
N GLU A 32 -43.92 11.06 9.82
CA GLU A 32 -44.21 10.31 11.04
C GLU A 32 -43.23 9.16 11.23
N ARG A 33 -43.02 8.35 10.19
CA ARG A 33 -42.10 7.21 10.23
C ARG A 33 -40.66 7.64 10.50
N TRP A 34 -40.25 8.79 9.96
CA TRP A 34 -38.94 9.38 10.22
C TRP A 34 -38.79 9.81 11.69
N LEU A 35 -39.78 10.50 12.25
CA LEU A 35 -39.78 10.94 13.65
C LEU A 35 -39.90 9.76 14.63
N GLU A 36 -40.68 8.74 14.29
CA GLU A 36 -40.82 7.55 15.12
C GLU A 36 -39.49 6.81 15.27
N LEU A 37 -38.75 6.62 14.17
CA LEU A 37 -37.44 6.00 14.24
C LEU A 37 -36.46 6.83 15.08
N GLN A 38 -36.52 8.17 14.99
CA GLN A 38 -35.70 9.02 15.84
C GLN A 38 -36.04 8.88 17.33
N ARG A 39 -37.32 8.75 17.68
CA ARG A 39 -37.74 8.52 19.08
C ARG A 39 -37.28 7.16 19.58
N ARG A 40 -37.35 6.12 18.73
CA ARG A 40 -36.93 4.76 19.09
C ARG A 40 -35.41 4.61 19.18
N GLU A 41 -34.66 5.35 18.34
CA GLU A 41 -33.20 5.27 18.28
C GLU A 41 -32.53 6.66 18.34
N PRO A 42 -32.61 7.39 19.47
CA PRO A 42 -32.11 8.76 19.60
C PRO A 42 -30.59 8.89 19.44
N GLN A 43 -29.84 7.79 19.58
CA GLN A 43 -28.39 7.73 19.39
C GLN A 43 -27.96 7.83 17.91
N LEU A 44 -28.88 7.60 16.96
CA LEU A 44 -28.54 7.59 15.54
C LEU A 44 -28.40 9.01 14.98
N GLY A 45 -27.31 9.24 14.26
CA GLY A 45 -27.17 10.44 13.43
C GLY A 45 -27.92 10.29 12.10
N ARG A 46 -28.16 11.43 11.42
CA ARG A 46 -28.88 11.49 10.13
C ARG A 46 -28.46 10.44 9.10
N LYS A 47 -27.16 10.18 8.94
CA LYS A 47 -26.64 9.18 7.98
C LYS A 47 -27.05 7.75 8.35
N ALA A 48 -27.14 7.43 9.64
CA ALA A 48 -27.59 6.12 10.09
C ALA A 48 -29.11 5.97 9.93
N LEU A 49 -29.88 7.03 10.22
CA LEU A 49 -31.33 7.07 9.96
C LEU A 49 -31.64 6.88 8.46
N ALA A 50 -30.89 7.58 7.58
CA ALA A 50 -31.03 7.44 6.14
C ALA A 50 -30.72 6.03 5.60
N ARG A 51 -29.90 5.25 6.32
CA ARG A 51 -29.63 3.83 5.98
C ARG A 51 -30.75 2.90 6.44
N ARG A 52 -31.44 3.23 7.53
CA ARG A 52 -32.57 2.45 8.08
C ARG A 52 -33.87 2.70 7.31
N LEU A 53 -34.09 3.94 6.85
CA LEU A 53 -35.27 4.36 6.09
C LEU A 53 -34.86 5.00 4.75
N PRO A 54 -34.31 4.22 3.80
CA PRO A 54 -33.78 4.77 2.55
C PRO A 54 -34.86 5.34 1.63
N ALA A 55 -36.05 4.75 1.60
CA ALA A 55 -37.15 5.19 0.75
C ALA A 55 -37.73 6.53 1.24
N GLU A 56 -37.99 6.61 2.55
CA GLU A 56 -38.49 7.79 3.24
C GLU A 56 -37.48 8.94 3.15
N HIS A 57 -36.20 8.67 3.41
CA HIS A 57 -35.14 9.66 3.26
C HIS A 57 -35.05 10.18 1.81
N THR A 58 -35.14 9.30 0.82
CA THR A 58 -35.08 9.70 -0.59
C THR A 58 -36.28 10.57 -0.98
N TRP A 59 -37.48 10.23 -0.49
CA TRP A 59 -38.67 11.04 -0.73
C TRP A 59 -38.57 12.41 -0.05
N LEU A 60 -38.24 12.46 1.25
CA LEU A 60 -38.06 13.71 2.00
C LEU A 60 -36.96 14.58 1.39
N TYR A 61 -35.86 13.98 0.94
CA TYR A 61 -34.79 14.72 0.27
C TYR A 61 -35.28 15.42 -1.01
N ARG A 62 -36.14 14.76 -1.79
CA ARG A 62 -36.60 15.25 -3.11
C ARG A 62 -37.78 16.21 -3.01
N HIS A 63 -38.66 15.99 -2.03
CA HIS A 63 -39.95 16.67 -1.95
C HIS A 63 -40.09 17.57 -0.72
N ASP A 64 -39.30 17.36 0.33
CA ASP A 64 -39.45 18.08 1.60
C ASP A 64 -38.12 18.29 2.34
N ARG A 65 -37.17 18.88 1.62
CA ARG A 65 -35.79 19.02 2.07
C ARG A 65 -35.65 19.90 3.31
N ALA A 66 -36.40 21.00 3.36
CA ALA A 66 -36.37 21.95 4.47
C ALA A 66 -36.86 21.30 5.76
N TRP A 67 -37.96 20.54 5.71
CA TRP A 67 -38.45 19.80 6.86
C TRP A 67 -37.44 18.75 7.31
N LEU A 68 -36.85 17.99 6.37
CA LEU A 68 -35.84 16.97 6.69
C LEU A 68 -34.61 17.57 7.37
N ASP A 69 -34.18 18.76 6.95
CA ASP A 69 -33.05 19.47 7.56
C ASP A 69 -33.37 19.98 8.97
N ALA A 70 -34.58 20.50 9.20
CA ALA A 70 -35.05 20.95 10.51
C ALA A 70 -35.31 19.79 11.51
N HIS A 71 -35.74 18.63 11.01
CA HIS A 71 -36.15 17.47 11.82
C HIS A 71 -35.15 16.31 11.73
N SER A 72 -33.88 16.58 11.43
CA SER A 72 -32.81 15.58 11.52
C SER A 72 -31.77 16.00 12.55
N PRO A 73 -31.18 15.05 13.30
CA PRO A 73 -30.04 15.36 14.16
C PRO A 73 -28.95 16.03 13.33
N LEU A 74 -28.37 17.11 13.87
CA LEU A 74 -27.24 17.80 13.24
C LEU A 74 -26.17 16.76 12.88
N SER A 75 -25.61 16.89 11.67
CA SER A 75 -24.50 16.02 11.26
C SER A 75 -23.39 16.18 12.28
N ARG A 76 -23.01 15.07 12.97
CA ARG A 76 -21.84 15.10 13.85
C ARG A 76 -20.69 15.65 13.03
N LEU A 77 -20.09 16.75 13.52
CA LEU A 77 -18.97 17.44 12.90
C LEU A 77 -17.97 16.40 12.37
N ARG A 78 -17.44 16.67 11.16
CA ARG A 78 -16.49 15.81 10.44
C ARG A 78 -15.53 15.16 11.44
N SER A 79 -15.40 13.84 11.40
CA SER A 79 -14.40 13.12 12.21
C SER A 79 -13.07 13.86 12.14
N PRO A 80 -12.32 13.98 13.26
CA PRO A 80 -11.05 14.67 13.25
C PRO A 80 -10.19 14.11 12.10
N PRO A 81 -9.41 14.96 11.42
CA PRO A 81 -8.59 14.50 10.30
C PRO A 81 -7.78 13.29 10.77
N ARG A 82 -7.91 12.17 10.05
CA ARG A 82 -7.13 10.95 10.28
C ARG A 82 -5.69 11.35 10.56
N ASN A 83 -5.15 10.89 11.69
CA ASN A 83 -3.81 11.21 12.17
C ASN A 83 -2.84 11.23 10.98
N ARG A 84 -2.39 12.42 10.58
CA ARG A 84 -1.50 12.57 9.42
C ARG A 84 -0.20 11.90 9.82
N MET A 85 0.07 10.73 9.22
CA MET A 85 1.33 10.00 9.43
C MET A 85 2.50 10.98 9.28
N ASN A 86 3.30 11.14 10.35
CA ASN A 86 4.48 11.98 10.33
C ASN A 86 5.54 11.31 9.45
N TRP A 87 5.55 11.67 8.17
CA TRP A 87 6.45 11.08 7.18
C TRP A 87 7.92 11.36 7.48
N ALA A 88 8.26 12.50 8.09
CA ALA A 88 9.63 12.81 8.48
C ALA A 88 10.14 11.83 9.56
N ALA A 89 9.33 11.58 10.59
CA ALA A 89 9.69 10.60 11.62
C ALA A 89 9.78 9.17 11.05
N VAL A 90 8.91 8.82 10.11
CA VAL A 90 8.96 7.52 9.42
C VAL A 90 10.21 7.41 8.55
N ASP A 91 10.60 8.48 7.86
CA ASP A 91 11.79 8.52 7.00
C ASP A 91 13.07 8.33 7.82
N GLN A 92 13.22 9.08 8.91
CA GLN A 92 14.35 8.98 9.83
C GLN A 92 14.46 7.58 10.45
N ALA A 93 13.35 7.04 10.95
CA ALA A 93 13.33 5.70 11.53
C ALA A 93 13.70 4.62 10.50
N MET A 94 13.22 4.75 9.26
CA MET A 94 13.56 3.83 8.19
C MET A 94 15.03 3.94 7.79
N ALA A 95 15.56 5.14 7.63
CA ALA A 95 16.97 5.38 7.33
C ALA A 95 17.89 4.75 8.41
N HIS A 96 17.57 4.96 9.69
CA HIS A 96 18.31 4.33 10.78
C HIS A 96 18.26 2.81 10.73
N ALA A 97 17.06 2.23 10.56
CA ALA A 97 16.89 0.78 10.48
C ALA A 97 17.68 0.18 9.31
N LEU A 98 17.69 0.85 8.15
CA LEU A 98 18.46 0.41 6.98
C LEU A 98 19.98 0.36 7.25
N ARG A 99 20.54 1.35 7.96
CA ARG A 99 21.96 1.35 8.32
C ARG A 99 22.32 0.16 9.20
N GLN A 100 21.53 -0.06 10.26
CA GLN A 100 21.73 -1.19 11.17
C GLN A 100 21.61 -2.54 10.46
N THR A 101 20.60 -2.68 9.59
CA THR A 101 20.43 -3.91 8.81
C THR A 101 21.55 -4.11 7.80
N ALA A 102 22.06 -3.04 7.17
CA ALA A 102 23.21 -3.15 6.28
C ALA A 102 24.45 -3.65 7.02
N GLU A 103 24.76 -3.11 8.21
CA GLU A 103 25.85 -3.58 9.06
C GLU A 103 25.69 -5.06 9.44
N GLN A 104 24.47 -5.48 9.78
CA GLN A 104 24.15 -6.89 10.07
C GLN A 104 24.32 -7.80 8.85
N ILE A 105 24.04 -7.32 7.64
CA ILE A 105 24.27 -8.09 6.40
C ILE A 105 25.77 -8.19 6.10
N LEU A 106 26.51 -7.10 6.32
CA LEU A 106 27.95 -7.05 6.07
C LEU A 106 28.75 -7.96 7.01
N SER A 107 28.26 -8.21 8.23
CA SER A 107 28.89 -9.12 9.19
C SER A 107 28.59 -10.60 8.96
N GLN A 108 27.71 -10.95 8.01
CA GLN A 108 27.38 -12.34 7.72
C GLN A 108 28.47 -13.06 6.92
N SER A 109 28.66 -14.34 7.24
CA SER A 109 29.54 -15.28 6.55
C SER A 109 28.75 -16.55 6.19
N PRO A 110 28.70 -16.99 4.92
CA PRO A 110 29.29 -16.35 3.75
C PRO A 110 28.70 -14.95 3.42
N PRO A 111 29.44 -14.09 2.70
CA PRO A 111 29.00 -12.75 2.34
C PRO A 111 27.65 -12.72 1.62
N MET A 112 26.72 -11.90 2.14
CA MET A 112 25.45 -11.59 1.49
C MET A 112 25.46 -10.15 0.98
N ARG A 113 24.97 -9.92 -0.25
CA ARG A 113 24.98 -8.59 -0.87
C ARG A 113 23.94 -7.67 -0.24
N VAL A 114 24.35 -6.47 0.15
CA VAL A 114 23.43 -5.42 0.58
C VAL A 114 22.71 -4.84 -0.64
N THR A 115 21.41 -5.13 -0.77
CA THR A 115 20.54 -4.56 -1.80
C THR A 115 19.27 -4.02 -1.16
N LEU A 116 18.55 -3.12 -1.85
CA LEU A 116 17.26 -2.62 -1.38
C LEU A 116 16.29 -3.77 -1.05
N ALA A 117 16.18 -4.76 -1.95
CA ALA A 117 15.28 -5.89 -1.76
C ALA A 117 15.66 -6.73 -0.54
N GLU A 118 16.96 -6.94 -0.33
CA GLU A 118 17.46 -7.69 0.82
C GLU A 118 17.23 -6.94 2.14
N LEU A 119 17.53 -5.64 2.17
CA LEU A 119 17.26 -4.77 3.33
C LEU A 119 15.76 -4.77 3.68
N GLU A 120 14.89 -4.60 2.69
CA GLU A 120 13.44 -4.64 2.90
C GLU A 120 12.95 -6.02 3.37
N ARG A 121 13.56 -7.11 2.91
CA ARG A 121 13.25 -8.47 3.34
C ARG A 121 13.59 -8.67 4.82
N GLN A 122 14.79 -8.25 5.25
CA GLN A 122 15.23 -8.32 6.65
C GLN A 122 14.35 -7.46 7.57
N LEU A 123 13.87 -6.32 7.08
CA LEU A 123 12.95 -5.43 7.80
C LEU A 123 11.47 -5.87 7.74
N GLY A 124 11.14 -6.95 7.04
CA GLY A 124 9.77 -7.46 6.90
C GLY A 124 8.85 -6.54 6.09
N ARG A 125 9.41 -5.71 5.19
CA ARG A 125 8.69 -4.67 4.42
C ARG A 125 9.02 -4.70 2.91
N PRO A 126 8.83 -5.83 2.21
CA PRO A 126 9.19 -5.95 0.80
C PRO A 126 8.41 -4.95 -0.08
N GLY A 127 9.14 -4.22 -0.93
CA GLY A 127 8.59 -3.24 -1.88
C GLY A 127 7.98 -2.00 -1.24
N TRP A 128 8.35 -1.69 0.00
CA TRP A 128 7.73 -0.62 0.78
C TRP A 128 8.33 0.76 0.48
N ALA A 129 9.66 0.88 0.46
CA ALA A 129 10.37 2.15 0.25
C ALA A 129 10.20 2.64 -1.20
N GLY A 130 10.23 1.71 -2.16
CA GLY A 130 10.06 2.02 -3.58
C GLY A 130 8.75 2.76 -3.91
N LYS A 131 7.64 2.43 -3.21
CA LYS A 131 6.33 3.07 -3.41
C LYS A 131 6.22 4.46 -2.78
N ARG A 132 7.23 4.87 -1.98
CA ARG A 132 7.17 6.04 -1.12
C ARG A 132 8.39 6.95 -1.24
N ARG A 133 9.22 6.77 -2.29
CA ARG A 133 10.48 7.50 -2.50
C ARG A 133 10.36 9.01 -2.31
N ALA A 134 9.32 9.63 -2.87
CA ALA A 134 9.09 11.08 -2.76
C ALA A 134 8.84 11.58 -1.33
N LYS A 135 8.48 10.69 -0.40
CA LYS A 135 8.24 11.00 1.01
C LYS A 135 9.37 10.55 1.93
N LEU A 136 10.41 9.93 1.36
CA LEU A 136 11.48 9.27 2.11
C LEU A 136 12.89 9.71 1.62
N PRO A 137 13.19 11.02 1.54
CA PRO A 137 14.48 11.49 1.06
C PRO A 137 15.69 10.95 1.86
N GLU A 138 15.62 10.89 3.19
CA GLU A 138 16.73 10.38 4.02
C GLU A 138 16.94 8.87 3.83
N THR A 139 15.84 8.12 3.69
CA THR A 139 15.88 6.71 3.32
C THR A 139 16.52 6.54 1.94
N GLN A 140 16.19 7.37 0.95
CA GLN A 140 16.79 7.28 -0.38
C GLN A 140 18.30 7.57 -0.35
N ALA A 141 18.74 8.59 0.39
CA ALA A 141 20.15 8.89 0.57
C ALA A 141 20.88 7.72 1.23
N THR A 142 20.32 7.18 2.33
CA THR A 142 20.89 6.03 3.02
C THR A 142 20.97 4.80 2.12
N LEU A 143 19.96 4.53 1.29
CA LEU A 143 20.01 3.41 0.34
C LEU A 143 21.14 3.58 -0.68
N ALA A 144 21.38 4.80 -1.16
CA ALA A 144 22.50 5.06 -2.06
C ALA A 144 23.86 4.80 -1.38
N ASP A 145 23.97 5.13 -0.08
CA ASP A 145 25.20 4.93 0.69
C ASP A 145 25.49 3.45 1.01
N VAL A 146 24.45 2.70 1.41
CA VAL A 146 24.64 1.35 1.97
C VAL A 146 24.53 0.22 0.94
N THR A 147 23.90 0.46 -0.22
CA THR A 147 23.71 -0.61 -1.20
C THR A 147 24.99 -0.91 -1.97
N GLU A 148 25.32 -2.20 -2.10
CA GLU A 148 26.52 -2.64 -2.78
C GLU A 148 26.31 -2.78 -4.29
N SER A 149 27.26 -2.28 -5.07
CA SER A 149 27.38 -2.63 -6.49
C SER A 149 27.70 -4.13 -6.65
N VAL A 150 27.46 -4.67 -7.85
CA VAL A 150 27.83 -6.06 -8.16
C VAL A 150 29.34 -6.26 -8.03
N GLU A 151 30.12 -5.27 -8.46
CA GLU A 151 31.59 -5.31 -8.38
C GLU A 151 32.09 -5.30 -6.95
N ALA A 152 31.62 -4.35 -6.11
CA ALA A 152 32.00 -4.27 -4.70
C ALA A 152 31.68 -5.59 -3.95
N PHE A 153 30.51 -6.16 -4.21
CA PHE A 153 30.13 -7.44 -3.63
C PHE A 153 31.04 -8.60 -4.06
N ARG A 154 31.44 -8.65 -5.33
CA ARG A 154 32.38 -9.66 -5.84
C ARG A 154 33.76 -9.52 -5.19
N LEU A 155 34.27 -8.30 -5.05
CA LEU A 155 35.53 -8.03 -4.36
C LEU A 155 35.49 -8.51 -2.90
N ARG A 156 34.41 -8.21 -2.17
CA ARG A 156 34.22 -8.69 -0.80
C ARG A 156 34.16 -10.22 -0.71
N ARG A 157 33.51 -10.89 -1.68
CA ARG A 157 33.50 -12.36 -1.76
C ARG A 157 34.89 -12.93 -2.03
N ILE A 158 35.71 -12.29 -2.87
CA ILE A 158 37.10 -12.70 -3.10
C ILE A 158 37.90 -12.63 -1.80
N ALA A 159 37.81 -11.52 -1.06
CA ALA A 159 38.51 -11.35 0.21
C ALA A 159 38.10 -12.44 1.22
N TRP A 160 36.78 -12.66 1.39
CA TRP A 160 36.27 -13.73 2.24
C TRP A 160 36.75 -15.12 1.82
N ALA A 161 36.73 -15.44 0.53
CA ALA A 161 37.14 -16.74 0.02
C ALA A 161 38.63 -17.00 0.24
N ARG A 162 39.47 -15.96 0.09
CA ARG A 162 40.91 -16.04 0.41
C ARG A 162 41.12 -16.35 1.87
N GLU A 163 40.55 -15.55 2.77
CA GLU A 163 40.70 -15.78 4.20
C GLU A 163 40.17 -17.14 4.64
N ALA A 164 39.06 -17.60 4.05
CA ALA A 164 38.50 -18.91 4.31
C ALA A 164 39.47 -20.03 3.90
N LEU A 165 40.05 -19.96 2.71
CA LEU A 165 41.01 -20.95 2.19
C LEU A 165 42.34 -20.92 2.94
N GLU A 166 42.86 -19.73 3.27
CA GLU A 166 44.07 -19.60 4.08
C GLU A 166 43.86 -20.22 5.47
N ARG A 167 42.72 -19.97 6.12
CA ARG A 167 42.41 -20.58 7.43
C ARG A 167 42.22 -22.09 7.36
N SER A 168 41.66 -22.64 6.29
CA SER A 168 41.35 -24.07 6.21
C SER A 168 42.47 -24.92 5.61
N GLU A 169 43.26 -24.36 4.69
CA GLU A 169 44.23 -25.11 3.87
C GLU A 169 45.62 -24.46 3.79
N GLY A 170 45.80 -23.23 4.31
CA GLY A 170 47.08 -22.51 4.26
C GLY A 170 47.51 -22.06 2.86
N SER A 171 46.61 -22.11 1.88
CA SER A 171 46.85 -21.60 0.53
C SER A 171 45.55 -21.23 -0.17
N ALA A 172 45.52 -20.03 -0.77
CA ALA A 172 44.39 -19.54 -1.55
C ALA A 172 44.74 -19.31 -3.05
N PRO A 173 44.97 -20.37 -3.86
CA PRO A 173 45.23 -20.20 -5.29
C PRO A 173 44.01 -19.61 -6.01
N ALA A 174 44.26 -18.74 -7.01
CA ALA A 174 43.24 -17.95 -7.69
C ALA A 174 42.05 -18.77 -8.21
N TRP A 175 42.28 -19.95 -8.81
CA TRP A 175 41.19 -20.80 -9.31
C TRP A 175 40.26 -21.32 -8.19
N LYS A 176 40.80 -21.56 -6.99
CA LYS A 176 40.04 -22.04 -5.83
C LYS A 176 39.29 -20.89 -5.17
N VAL A 177 39.91 -19.71 -5.11
CA VAL A 177 39.26 -18.45 -4.73
C VAL A 177 38.12 -18.13 -5.70
N HIS A 178 38.29 -18.28 -7.01
CA HIS A 178 37.23 -18.05 -8.00
C HIS A 178 36.03 -18.96 -7.76
N ARG A 179 36.30 -20.24 -7.53
CA ARG A 179 35.28 -21.27 -7.31
C ARG A 179 34.52 -21.08 -6.00
N LEU A 180 35.22 -20.90 -4.88
CA LEU A 180 34.60 -20.61 -3.57
C LEU A 180 33.90 -19.23 -3.58
N ALA A 181 34.57 -18.30 -4.27
CA ALA A 181 34.13 -17.03 -4.83
C ALA A 181 32.78 -17.02 -5.53
N GLY A 182 32.31 -18.19 -6.02
CA GLY A 182 31.20 -18.36 -6.95
C GLY A 182 31.06 -17.22 -7.95
N LEU A 183 32.18 -16.88 -8.60
CA LEU A 183 32.30 -15.81 -9.59
C LEU A 183 31.95 -16.35 -10.99
N PRO A 184 31.35 -15.52 -11.87
CA PRO A 184 31.15 -15.91 -13.27
C PRO A 184 32.45 -15.87 -14.07
N ASP A 185 32.44 -16.40 -15.30
CA ASP A 185 33.63 -16.41 -16.17
C ASP A 185 33.99 -15.00 -16.67
N HIS A 186 32.97 -14.18 -16.94
CA HIS A 186 33.14 -12.80 -17.39
C HIS A 186 33.24 -11.86 -16.18
N LEU A 187 34.47 -11.43 -15.89
CA LEU A 187 34.81 -10.52 -14.79
C LEU A 187 35.22 -9.16 -15.33
N SER A 188 34.87 -8.10 -14.59
CA SER A 188 35.47 -6.78 -14.81
C SER A 188 36.97 -6.83 -14.50
N GLU A 189 37.72 -5.90 -15.07
CA GLU A 189 39.17 -5.82 -14.90
C GLU A 189 39.55 -5.73 -13.41
N ALA A 190 38.84 -4.90 -12.64
CA ALA A 190 39.07 -4.77 -11.20
C ALA A 190 38.88 -6.08 -10.44
N VAL A 191 37.84 -6.86 -10.76
CA VAL A 191 37.58 -8.16 -10.09
C VAL A 191 38.60 -9.20 -10.51
N ARG A 192 39.03 -9.20 -11.78
CA ARG A 192 40.09 -10.09 -12.26
C ARG A 192 41.42 -9.78 -11.59
N HIS A 193 41.81 -8.51 -11.53
CA HIS A 193 43.02 -8.08 -10.84
C HIS A 193 43.00 -8.47 -9.35
N ALA A 194 41.87 -8.29 -8.66
CA ALA A 194 41.73 -8.72 -7.26
C ALA A 194 41.79 -10.25 -7.07
N LEU A 195 41.36 -11.02 -8.07
CA LEU A 195 41.44 -12.48 -8.07
C LEU A 195 42.87 -12.97 -8.29
N ASP A 196 43.63 -12.29 -9.14
CA ASP A 196 44.99 -12.67 -9.52
C ASP A 196 46.05 -12.14 -8.53
N ALA A 197 45.76 -11.07 -7.80
CA ALA A 197 46.65 -10.50 -6.80
C ALA A 197 46.96 -11.54 -5.70
N THR A 198 48.12 -12.19 -5.72
CA THR A 198 48.57 -13.00 -4.57
C THR A 198 48.66 -12.09 -3.36
N ALA A 199 48.12 -12.53 -2.21
CA ALA A 199 48.14 -11.72 -0.99
C ALA A 199 49.56 -11.21 -0.72
N ILE A 200 49.75 -9.88 -0.74
CA ILE A 200 50.90 -9.29 -0.07
C ILE A 200 50.65 -9.60 1.42
N PRO A 201 51.53 -10.34 2.11
CA PRO A 201 51.38 -10.51 3.54
C PRO A 201 51.43 -9.11 4.15
N CYS A 202 50.35 -8.71 4.81
CA CYS A 202 50.35 -7.51 5.65
C CYS A 202 51.40 -7.76 6.75
N GLN A 203 52.51 -7.03 6.70
CA GLN A 203 53.46 -6.91 7.82
C GLN A 203 52.84 -6.10 8.94
#